data_AF-A0A537TJA9-F1
#
_entry.id   AF-A0A537TJA9-F1
#
_cell.length_a   1.000
_cell.length_b   1.000
_cell.length_c   1.000
_cell.angle_alpha   90.00
_cell.angle_beta   90.00
_cell.angle_gamma   90.00
#
_symmetry.space_group_name_H-M   'P 1'
#
loop_
_entity.id
_entity.type
_entity.pdbx_description
1 polymer ?
#
loop_
_entity_poly.entity_id
_entity_poly.type
_entity_poly.pdbx_seq_one_letter_code
_entity_poly.pdbx_strand_id
1 'polypeptide(L)'
;MTACPNCGVENPAGHKFCGQCGHALAVVCASCGSPSRQGERFCGECGSRLDEAAPPAAGPAAPVAERRLVSVLFADLVGFTTLSEQRDPEEVRELLSR
;
A
#
# COMPACT_ATOMS: atom_id res chain seq x y z
N MET A 1 13.02 36.96 -7.78
CA MET A 1 12.02 36.67 -8.83
C MET A 1 12.29 35.26 -9.33
N THR A 2 11.26 34.55 -9.78
CA THR A 2 11.38 33.18 -10.29
C THR A 2 10.71 33.11 -11.65
N ALA A 3 11.44 32.73 -12.69
CA ALA A 3 10.88 32.53 -14.02
C ALA A 3 10.05 31.24 -14.05
N CYS A 4 8.86 31.30 -14.65
CA CYS A 4 8.02 30.13 -14.82
C CYS A 4 8.66 29.17 -15.84
N PRO A 5 8.90 27.88 -15.51
CA PRO A 5 9.48 26.94 -16.47
C PRO A 5 8.54 26.57 -17.62
N ASN A 6 7.24 26.85 -17.48
CA ASN A 6 6.24 26.54 -18.51
C ASN A 6 6.06 27.69 -19.52
N CYS A 7 5.92 28.93 -19.07
CA CYS A 7 5.64 30.08 -19.94
C CYS A 7 6.70 31.19 -19.92
N GLY A 8 7.75 31.05 -19.11
CA GLY A 8 8.87 32.00 -19.04
C GLY A 8 8.61 33.29 -18.26
N VAL A 9 7.37 33.61 -17.87
CA VAL A 9 7.07 34.86 -17.16
C VAL A 9 7.74 34.92 -15.79
N GLU A 10 8.24 36.10 -15.42
CA GLU A 10 8.81 36.34 -14.10
C GLU A 10 7.70 36.49 -13.06
N ASN A 11 7.82 35.73 -11.96
CA ASN A 11 6.92 35.81 -10.83
C ASN A 11 7.67 36.33 -9.57
N PRO A 12 6.99 37.06 -8.67
CA PRO A 12 7.58 37.46 -7.39
C PRO A 12 8.00 36.23 -6.56
N ALA A 13 9.04 36.39 -5.74
CA ALA A 13 9.54 35.31 -4.91
C ALA A 13 8.47 34.85 -3.90
N GLY A 14 8.25 33.53 -3.78
CA GLY A 14 7.26 32.96 -2.86
C GLY A 14 5.87 32.70 -3.46
N HIS A 15 5.63 33.06 -4.72
CA HIS A 15 4.40 32.65 -5.43
C HIS A 15 4.35 31.12 -5.57
N LYS A 16 3.22 30.52 -5.18
CA LYS A 16 3.00 29.06 -5.31
C LYS A 16 2.64 28.65 -6.73
N PHE A 17 2.06 29.56 -7.51
CA PHE A 17 1.62 29.34 -8.89
C PHE A 17 1.99 30.54 -9.75
N CYS A 18 2.21 30.29 -11.04
CA CYS A 18 2.43 31.31 -12.05
C CYS A 18 1.15 32.14 -12.25
N GLY A 19 1.26 33.46 -12.12
CA GLY A 19 0.12 34.38 -12.29
C GLY A 19 -0.46 34.44 -13.72
N GLN A 20 0.25 33.91 -14.71
CA GLN A 20 -0.16 33.94 -16.12
C GLN A 20 -0.69 32.58 -16.63
N CYS A 21 0.00 31.48 -16.33
CA CYS A 21 -0.33 30.15 -16.87
C CYS A 21 -0.78 29.13 -15.81
N GLY A 22 -0.76 29.48 -14.53
CA GLY A 22 -1.20 28.61 -13.44
C GLY A 22 -0.24 27.48 -13.05
N HIS A 23 0.93 27.35 -13.71
CA HIS A 23 1.93 26.32 -13.37
C HIS A 23 2.42 26.45 -11.92
N ALA A 24 2.54 25.34 -11.19
CA ALA A 24 3.04 25.34 -9.81
C ALA A 24 4.54 25.68 -9.76
N LEU A 25 4.87 26.73 -9.00
CA LEU A 25 6.25 27.23 -8.80
C LEU A 25 6.84 26.81 -7.44
N ALA A 26 6.06 26.14 -6.60
CA ALA A 26 6.49 25.56 -5.34
C ALA A 26 6.22 24.05 -5.34
N VAL A 27 7.14 23.29 -4.75
CA VAL A 27 7.01 21.85 -4.51
C VAL A 27 6.76 21.63 -3.02
N VAL A 28 6.05 20.57 -2.66
CA VAL A 28 5.82 20.21 -1.26
C VAL A 28 6.77 19.07 -0.89
N CYS A 29 7.49 19.22 0.22
CA CYS A 29 8.36 18.18 0.72
C CYS A 29 7.55 16.93 1.10
N ALA A 30 7.85 15.79 0.48
CA ALA A 30 7.18 14.52 0.80
C ALA A 30 7.48 14.00 2.22
N SER A 31 8.59 14.45 2.84
CA SER A 31 9.00 14.01 4.18
C SER A 31 8.35 14.80 5.32
N CYS A 32 8.18 16.12 5.19
CA CYS A 32 7.68 16.97 6.27
C CYS A 32 6.49 17.86 5.88
N GLY A 33 6.08 17.88 4.61
CA GLY A 33 4.94 18.64 4.13
C GLY A 33 5.17 20.15 3.97
N SER A 34 6.38 20.67 4.23
CA SER A 34 6.66 22.09 4.05
C SER A 34 6.78 22.46 2.56
N PRO A 35 6.32 23.67 2.16
CA PRO A 35 6.51 24.16 0.81
C PRO A 35 7.98 24.56 0.59
N SER A 36 8.55 24.19 -0.55
CA SER A 36 9.90 24.54 -1.01
C SER A 36 9.83 25.12 -2.42
N ARG A 37 10.82 25.91 -2.83
CA ARG A 37 10.80 26.54 -4.17
C ARG A 37 11.16 25.51 -5.24
N GLN A 38 10.54 25.63 -6.41
CA GLN A 38 10.90 24.79 -7.56
C GLN A 38 12.38 25.04 -7.94
N GLY A 39 13.16 23.95 -8.03
CA GLY A 39 14.61 24.00 -8.31
C GLY A 39 15.51 23.88 -7.07
N GLU A 40 14.97 23.91 -5.86
CA GLU A 40 15.72 23.55 -4.65
C GLU A 40 15.91 22.03 -4.58
N ARG A 41 17.14 21.59 -4.34
CA ARG A 41 17.50 20.16 -4.27
C ARG A 41 17.17 19.52 -2.92
N PHE A 42 17.11 20.33 -1.87
CA PHE A 42 16.91 19.91 -0.49
C PHE A 42 15.88 20.81 0.20
N CYS A 43 15.11 20.25 1.12
CA CYS A 43 14.15 20.97 1.95
C CYS A 43 14.88 21.82 3.00
N GLY A 44 14.61 23.13 3.03
CA GLY A 44 15.19 24.04 4.02
C GLY A 44 14.75 23.80 5.47
N GLU A 45 13.64 23.07 5.68
CA GLU A 45 13.10 22.79 7.02
C GLU A 45 13.58 21.46 7.62
N CYS A 46 13.62 20.38 6.82
CA CYS A 46 13.97 19.04 7.32
C CYS A 46 15.23 18.43 6.66
N GLY A 47 15.82 19.07 5.66
CA GLY A 47 17.03 18.60 4.97
C GLY A 47 16.83 17.45 3.98
N SER A 48 15.60 16.92 3.81
CA SER A 48 15.32 15.85 2.84
C SER A 48 15.48 16.30 1.38
N ARG A 49 15.85 15.39 0.49
CA ARG A 49 15.97 15.67 -0.95
C ARG A 49 14.60 15.88 -1.59
N LEU A 50 14.48 16.90 -2.43
CA LEU A 50 13.25 17.23 -3.16
C LEU A 50 13.24 16.67 -4.60
N ASP A 51 14.43 16.38 -5.15
CA ASP A 51 14.61 15.84 -6.51
C ASP A 51 14.34 14.34 -6.60
N GLU A 52 14.34 13.66 -5.46
CA GLU A 52 14.01 12.26 -5.38
C GLU A 52 12.49 12.19 -5.31
N ALA A 53 11.86 11.96 -6.46
CA ALA A 53 10.47 11.55 -6.52
C ALA A 53 10.32 10.43 -5.50
N ALA A 54 9.58 10.72 -4.42
CA ALA A 54 9.34 9.76 -3.36
C ALA A 54 8.93 8.44 -4.05
N PRO A 55 9.57 7.30 -3.73
CA PRO A 55 9.09 6.02 -4.24
C PRO A 55 7.58 5.99 -3.94
N PRO A 56 6.75 5.55 -4.92
CA PRO A 56 5.29 5.64 -4.80
C PRO A 56 4.93 5.15 -3.41
N ALA A 57 4.28 6.03 -2.64
CA ALA A 57 3.91 5.75 -1.26
C ALA A 57 3.35 4.34 -1.25
N ALA A 58 4.05 3.43 -0.56
CA ALA A 58 3.71 2.02 -0.58
C ALA A 58 2.24 1.94 -0.15
N GLY A 59 1.36 1.72 -1.14
CA GLY A 59 -0.01 1.35 -0.85
C GLY A 59 0.02 0.16 0.10
N PRO A 60 -1.04 -0.08 0.88
CA PRO A 60 -1.06 -1.19 1.82
C PRO A 60 -0.58 -2.44 1.09
N ALA A 61 0.56 -2.97 1.54
CA ALA A 61 1.21 -4.09 0.88
C ALA A 61 0.16 -5.19 0.72
N ALA A 62 -0.05 -5.64 -0.52
CA ALA A 62 -0.94 -6.76 -0.77
C ALA A 62 -0.55 -7.90 0.19
N PRO A 63 -1.52 -8.61 0.79
CA PRO A 63 -1.21 -9.64 1.77
C PRO A 63 -0.21 -10.61 1.17
N VAL A 64 0.97 -10.70 1.80
CA VAL A 64 2.04 -11.57 1.37
C VAL A 64 1.55 -13.00 1.56
N ALA A 65 1.41 -13.74 0.46
CA ALA A 65 1.04 -15.15 0.53
C ALA A 65 2.16 -15.91 1.27
N GLU A 66 1.82 -16.57 2.37
CA GLU A 66 2.75 -17.37 3.16
C GLU A 66 2.44 -18.87 3.05
N ARG A 67 3.48 -19.71 3.11
CA ARG A 67 3.36 -21.16 3.19
C ARG A 67 3.60 -21.60 4.63
N ARG A 68 2.59 -22.17 5.27
CA ARG A 68 2.69 -22.71 6.64
C ARG A 68 3.05 -24.20 6.60
N LEU A 69 4.04 -24.61 7.40
CA LEU A 69 4.30 -26.02 7.67
C LEU A 69 3.21 -26.53 8.62
N VAL A 70 2.50 -27.58 8.21
CA VAL A 70 1.45 -28.21 9.02
C VAL A 70 1.65 -29.72 9.06
N SER A 71 1.33 -30.32 10.20
CA SER A 71 1.27 -31.77 10.35
C SER A 71 -0.16 -32.23 10.10
N VAL A 72 -0.34 -33.18 9.18
CA VAL A 72 -1.65 -33.80 8.89
C VAL A 72 -1.66 -35.19 9.51
N LEU A 73 -2.65 -35.46 10.36
CA LEU A 73 -2.93 -36.79 10.88
C LEU A 73 -4.14 -37.35 10.14
N PHE A 74 -3.97 -38.52 9.52
CA PHE A 74 -5.08 -39.32 9.03
C PHE A 74 -5.39 -40.40 10.07
N ALA A 75 -6.64 -40.43 10.52
CA ALA A 75 -7.17 -41.46 11.40
C ALA A 75 -8.46 -41.99 10.78
N ASP A 76 -8.63 -43.31 10.80
CA ASP A 76 -9.83 -44.00 10.35
C ASP A 76 -10.46 -44.76 11.52
N LEU A 77 -11.78 -44.92 11.47
CA LEU A 77 -12.54 -45.64 12.48
C LEU A 77 -12.53 -47.14 12.15
N VAL A 78 -11.98 -47.93 13.07
CA VAL A 78 -11.95 -49.39 12.93
C VAL A 78 -13.38 -49.93 12.75
N GLY A 79 -13.63 -50.64 11.65
CA GLY A 79 -14.93 -51.27 11.37
C GLY A 79 -16.01 -50.32 10.83
N PHE A 80 -15.65 -49.09 10.42
CA PHE A 80 -16.61 -48.10 9.95
C PHE A 80 -17.49 -48.58 8.79
N THR A 81 -16.92 -49.29 7.80
CA THR A 81 -17.67 -49.78 6.63
C THR A 81 -18.86 -50.64 7.05
N THR A 82 -18.62 -51.67 7.86
CA THR A 82 -19.66 -52.58 8.34
C THR A 82 -20.72 -51.87 9.19
N LEU A 83 -20.31 -50.86 9.97
CA LEU A 83 -21.24 -50.03 10.75
C LEU A 83 -22.13 -49.19 9.83
N SER A 84 -21.56 -48.56 8.81
CA SER A 84 -22.28 -47.67 7.89
C SER A 84 -23.27 -48.41 6.99
N GLU A 85 -22.96 -49.64 6.59
CA GLU A 85 -23.82 -50.46 5.73
C GLU A 85 -25.11 -50.91 6.44
N GLN A 86 -25.10 -50.97 7.77
CA GLN A 86 -26.22 -51.46 8.58
C GLN A 86 -27.11 -50.35 9.14
N ARG A 87 -26.86 -49.09 8.78
CA ARG A 87 -27.57 -47.92 9.33
C ARG A 87 -28.01 -46.96 8.24
N ASP A 88 -29.00 -46.13 8.59
CA ASP A 88 -29.40 -45.02 7.75
C ASP A 88 -28.29 -43.95 7.68
N PRO A 89 -28.06 -43.30 6.52
CA PRO A 89 -27.03 -42.26 6.39
C PRO A 89 -27.16 -41.08 7.36
N GLU A 90 -28.37 -40.66 7.73
CA GLU A 90 -28.57 -39.56 8.68
C GLU A 90 -28.17 -39.96 10.11
N GLU A 91 -28.43 -41.22 10.50
CA GLU A 91 -28.00 -41.75 11.80
C GLU A 91 -26.47 -41.88 11.91
N VAL A 92 -25.80 -42.32 10.84
CA VAL A 92 -24.33 -42.40 10.78
C VAL A 92 -23.72 -41.00 10.90
N ARG A 93 -24.33 -40.00 10.24
CA ARG A 93 -23.87 -38.61 10.30
C ARG A 93 -24.05 -38.01 11.69
N GLU A 94 -25.16 -38.28 12.36
CA GLU A 94 -25.37 -37.85 13.74
C GLU A 94 -24.29 -38.43 14.67
N LEU A 95 -23.99 -39.73 14.55
CA LEU A 95 -22.97 -40.42 15.34
C LEU A 95 -21.56 -39.81 15.18
N LEU A 96 -21.17 -39.43 13.96
CA LEU A 96 -19.84 -38.85 13.66
C LEU A 96 -19.71 -37.37 14.04
N SER A 97 -20.82 -36.70 14.28
CA SER A 97 -20.88 -35.26 14.59
C SER A 97 -20.84 -34.94 16.09
N ARG A 98 -20.81 -35.97 16.94
CA ARG A 98 -20.68 -35.87 18.41
C ARG A 98 -19.24 -36.11 18.85
#